data_AF-A0AA92Q841-F1
#
_entry.id   AF-A0AA92Q841-F1
#
_cell.length_a   1.000
_cell.length_b   1.000
_cell.length_c   1.000
_cell.angle_alpha   90.00
_cell.angle_beta   90.00
_cell.angle_gamma   90.00
#
_symmetry.space_group_name_H-M   'P 1'
#
loop_
_entity.id
_entity.type
_entity.pdbx_description
1 polymer ?
#
loop_
_entity_poly.entity_id
_entity_poly.type
_entity_poly.pdbx_seq_one_letter_code
_entity_poly.pdbx_strand_id
1 'polypeptide(L)'
;MRLLYLDEAGFAASPVVQRAWSPRGLPHCVEPHSHCRRSVLGAFDYGQNSLIHAAHAHSIKGPDVEQFLDALIRQDDSRPTIIVLDNAAIHHSISEETRDRWFREHKALLFFLPPYSPELNMIEIVWKHFKYHWRRFVNWTRDTIDAELAELLSGYGSKFQINFS
;
A
#
# COMPACT_ATOMS: atom_id res chain seq x y z
N MET A 1 -19.69 10.59 -3.49
CA MET A 1 -19.27 9.26 -3.01
C MET A 1 -17.77 9.15 -3.21
N ARG A 2 -17.05 8.57 -2.25
CA ARG A 2 -15.60 8.36 -2.27
C ARG A 2 -15.32 6.87 -2.41
N LEU A 3 -14.34 6.50 -3.24
CA LEU A 3 -13.93 5.11 -3.45
C LEU A 3 -12.46 4.98 -3.08
N LEU A 4 -12.19 4.19 -2.04
CA LEU A 4 -10.87 3.95 -1.50
C LEU A 4 -10.48 2.50 -1.73
N TYR A 5 -9.29 2.26 -2.25
CA TYR A 5 -8.71 0.92 -2.39
C TYR A 5 -7.66 0.72 -1.31
N LEU A 6 -7.88 -0.21 -0.38
CA LEU A 6 -6.94 -0.52 0.70
C LEU A 6 -6.12 -1.75 0.35
N ASP A 7 -4.81 -1.69 0.62
CA ASP A 7 -3.92 -2.84 0.55
C ASP A 7 -2.64 -2.62 1.39
N GLU A 8 -1.89 -3.70 1.59
CA GLU A 8 -0.58 -3.73 2.21
C GLU A 8 0.53 -3.99 1.20
N ALA A 9 1.65 -3.29 1.34
CA ALA A 9 2.84 -3.56 0.55
C ALA A 9 4.11 -3.62 1.40
N GLY A 10 4.85 -4.73 1.27
CA GLY A 10 6.21 -4.84 1.78
C GLY A 10 7.24 -4.15 0.88
N PHE A 11 8.08 -3.30 1.47
CA PHE A 11 9.24 -2.65 0.85
C PHE A 11 10.52 -3.12 1.52
N ALA A 12 11.39 -3.78 0.75
CA ALA A 12 12.70 -4.23 1.23
C ALA A 12 13.78 -3.16 1.02
N ALA A 13 14.80 -3.22 1.87
CA ALA A 13 16.01 -2.40 1.73
C ALA A 13 16.75 -2.69 0.41
N SER A 14 16.76 -3.95 -0.02
CA SER A 14 17.20 -4.33 -1.35
C SER A 14 16.10 -4.05 -2.38
N PRO A 15 16.41 -3.48 -3.56
CA PRO A 15 15.45 -3.36 -4.64
C PRO A 15 15.00 -4.75 -5.12
N VAL A 16 13.83 -4.79 -5.75
CA VAL A 16 13.39 -6.02 -6.42
C VAL A 16 14.35 -6.32 -7.56
N VAL A 17 14.75 -7.59 -7.70
CA VAL A 17 15.61 -8.03 -8.80
C VAL A 17 14.94 -7.71 -10.13
N GLN A 18 15.58 -6.85 -10.92
CA GLN A 18 15.12 -6.50 -12.26
C GLN A 18 15.81 -7.36 -13.32
N ARG A 19 15.20 -7.46 -14.49
CA ARG A 19 15.77 -8.18 -15.63
C ARG A 19 16.81 -7.28 -16.31
N ALA A 20 18.03 -7.81 -16.50
CA ALA A 20 19.09 -7.15 -17.23
C ALA A 20 19.76 -8.14 -18.20
N TRP A 21 20.34 -7.61 -19.28
CA TRP A 21 21.16 -8.40 -20.18
C TRP A 21 22.53 -8.63 -19.56
N SER A 22 23.03 -9.87 -19.63
CA SER A 22 24.38 -10.21 -19.20
C SER A 22 25.08 -11.06 -20.27
N PRO A 23 26.42 -11.01 -20.37
CA PRO A 23 27.16 -11.88 -21.26
C PRO A 23 26.87 -13.36 -20.97
N ARG A 24 26.86 -14.20 -22.01
CA ARG A 24 26.66 -15.64 -21.87
C ARG A 24 27.75 -16.22 -20.96
N GLY A 25 27.33 -16.92 -19.90
CA GLY A 25 28.24 -17.52 -18.90
C GLY A 25 28.62 -16.61 -17.73
N LEU A 26 28.19 -15.34 -17.73
CA LEU A 26 28.44 -14.38 -16.66
C LEU A 26 27.10 -13.80 -16.17
N PRO A 27 26.35 -14.52 -15.31
CA PRO A 27 25.12 -13.99 -14.75
C PRO A 27 25.42 -12.77 -13.87
N HIS A 28 24.49 -11.81 -13.82
CA HIS A 28 24.55 -10.76 -12.83
C HIS A 28 24.31 -11.34 -11.44
N CYS A 29 25.32 -11.22 -10.56
CA CYS A 29 25.23 -11.57 -9.15
C CYS A 29 24.99 -10.31 -8.33
N VAL A 30 24.21 -10.43 -7.25
CA VAL A 30 23.98 -9.37 -6.28
C VAL A 30 24.33 -9.92 -4.92
N GLU A 31 25.09 -9.17 -4.14
CA GLU A 31 25.44 -9.55 -2.78
C GLU A 31 24.18 -9.63 -1.89
N PRO A 32 23.99 -10.73 -1.14
CA PRO A 32 22.88 -10.85 -0.23
C PRO A 32 23.06 -9.88 0.95
N HIS A 33 22.18 -8.89 1.05
CA HIS A 33 22.14 -7.97 2.18
C HIS A 33 21.23 -8.49 3.32
N SER A 34 21.47 -8.01 4.54
CA SER A 34 20.63 -8.32 5.69
C SER A 34 19.17 -7.98 5.42
N HIS A 35 18.26 -8.92 5.68
CA HIS A 35 16.82 -8.72 5.50
C HIS A 35 16.33 -7.54 6.36
N CYS A 36 15.97 -6.44 5.71
CA CYS A 36 15.30 -5.29 6.32
C CYS A 36 14.11 -4.93 5.45
N ARG A 37 12.90 -4.92 6.03
CA ARG A 37 11.64 -4.63 5.34
C ARG A 37 10.82 -3.64 6.15
N ARG A 38 10.03 -2.83 5.46
CA ARG A 38 8.92 -2.06 6.00
C ARG A 38 7.63 -2.53 5.34
N SER A 39 6.57 -2.64 6.14
CA SER A 39 5.24 -2.98 5.66
C SER A 39 4.42 -1.69 5.64
N VAL A 40 3.84 -1.36 4.50
CA VAL A 40 3.13 -0.09 4.27
C VAL A 40 1.65 -0.41 4.09
N LEU A 41 0.80 0.15 4.95
CA LEU A 41 -0.63 0.24 4.70
C LEU A 41 -0.90 1.43 3.80
N GLY A 42 -1.73 1.25 2.78
CA GLY A 42 -2.19 2.35 1.95
C GLY A 42 -3.68 2.30 1.68
N ALA A 43 -4.29 3.47 1.57
CA ALA A 43 -5.62 3.71 1.03
C ALA A 43 -5.47 4.65 -0.18
N PHE A 44 -5.74 4.14 -1.36
CA PHE A 44 -5.71 4.90 -2.60
C PHE A 44 -7.10 5.47 -2.90
N ASP A 45 -7.20 6.79 -3.00
CA ASP A 45 -8.41 7.50 -3.39
C ASP A 45 -8.48 7.61 -4.91
N TYR A 46 -9.39 6.84 -5.50
CA TYR A 46 -9.56 6.79 -6.95
C TYR A 46 -10.04 8.13 -7.52
N GLY A 47 -10.90 8.86 -6.80
CA GLY A 47 -11.48 10.11 -7.28
C GLY A 47 -10.49 11.27 -7.23
N GLN A 48 -9.66 11.33 -6.18
CA GLN A 48 -8.64 12.38 -6.01
C GLN A 48 -7.28 12.01 -6.59
N ASN A 49 -7.08 10.76 -7.00
CA ASN A 49 -5.78 10.19 -7.38
C ASN A 49 -4.71 10.45 -6.29
N SER A 50 -5.08 10.22 -5.02
CA SER A 50 -4.23 10.48 -3.86
C SER A 50 -4.00 9.21 -3.04
N LEU A 51 -2.85 9.12 -2.37
CA LEU A 51 -2.46 7.96 -1.58
C LEU A 51 -2.26 8.36 -0.12
N ILE A 52 -3.12 7.85 0.75
CA ILE A 52 -2.96 7.94 2.21
C ILE A 52 -2.25 6.67 2.66
N HIS A 53 -1.20 6.78 3.47
CA HIS A 53 -0.36 5.63 3.82
C HIS A 53 0.24 5.74 5.22
N ALA A 54 0.60 4.58 5.78
CA ALA A 54 1.35 4.45 7.02
C ALA A 54 2.39 3.33 6.88
N ALA A 55 3.64 3.62 7.26
CA ALA A 55 4.75 2.67 7.18
C ALA A 55 5.08 2.11 8.56
N HIS A 56 5.28 0.79 8.64
CA HIS A 56 5.53 0.05 9.87
C HIS A 56 6.81 -0.79 9.74
N ALA A 57 7.58 -0.86 10.83
CA ALA A 57 8.77 -1.73 10.93
C ALA A 57 8.43 -3.19 11.26
N HIS A 58 7.17 -3.49 11.57
CA HIS A 58 6.65 -4.81 11.88
C HIS A 58 5.67 -5.29 10.81
N SER A 59 5.34 -6.58 10.83
CA SER A 59 4.21 -7.10 10.04
C SER A 59 2.91 -6.48 10.51
N ILE A 60 2.09 -6.07 9.56
CA ILE A 60 0.75 -5.54 9.80
C ILE A 60 -0.18 -6.65 10.26
N LYS A 61 -1.00 -6.34 11.27
CA LYS A 61 -2.03 -7.20 11.83
C LYS A 61 -3.39 -6.52 11.76
N GLY A 62 -4.44 -7.28 12.06
CA GLY A 62 -5.82 -6.79 12.13
C GLY A 62 -6.01 -5.46 12.87
N PRO A 63 -5.48 -5.30 14.09
CA PRO A 63 -5.60 -4.04 14.84
C PRO A 63 -4.93 -2.84 14.15
N ASP A 64 -3.83 -3.05 13.43
CA ASP A 64 -3.16 -1.98 12.68
C ASP A 64 -4.05 -1.50 11.52
N VAL A 65 -4.73 -2.43 10.84
CA VAL A 65 -5.69 -2.13 9.77
C VAL A 65 -6.90 -1.37 10.33
N GLU A 66 -7.48 -1.84 11.44
CA GLU A 66 -8.62 -1.18 12.07
C GLU A 66 -8.28 0.24 12.51
N GLN A 67 -7.12 0.44 13.16
CA GLN A 67 -6.66 1.76 13.58
C GLN A 67 -6.44 2.69 12.39
N PHE A 68 -5.83 2.19 11.31
CA PHE A 68 -5.59 2.96 10.09
C PHE A 68 -6.92 3.40 9.44
N LEU A 69 -7.88 2.48 9.32
CA LEU A 69 -9.21 2.77 8.78
C LEU A 69 -9.98 3.74 9.66
N ASP A 70 -9.93 3.58 10.98
CA ASP A 70 -10.61 4.47 11.93
C ASP A 70 -10.07 5.90 11.82
N ALA A 71 -8.74 6.07 11.71
CA ALA A 71 -8.12 7.37 11.46
C ALA A 71 -8.52 7.97 10.11
N LEU A 72 -8.60 7.15 9.05
CA LEU A 72 -9.00 7.55 7.71
C LEU A 72 -10.47 8.00 7.64
N ILE A 73 -11.36 7.27 8.30
CA ILE A 73 -12.81 7.52 8.32
C ILE A 73 -13.14 8.76 9.18
N ARG A 74 -12.40 8.98 10.28
CA ARG A 74 -12.58 10.14 11.17
C ARG A 74 -12.15 11.48 10.57
N GLN A 75 -11.46 11.51 9.43
CA GLN A 75 -11.10 12.77 8.76
C GLN A 75 -12.32 13.52 8.16
N ASP A 76 -13.54 13.06 8.46
CA ASP A 76 -14.86 13.64 8.21
C ASP A 76 -14.93 14.70 7.11
N ASP A 77 -15.30 14.24 5.93
CA ASP A 77 -15.74 15.09 4.83
C ASP A 77 -17.22 14.86 4.49
N SER A 78 -18.00 14.23 5.40
CA SER A 78 -19.42 13.89 5.24
C SER A 78 -19.83 13.10 3.98
N ARG A 79 -18.86 12.71 3.14
CA ARG A 79 -19.04 11.99 1.88
C ARG A 79 -19.20 10.50 2.15
N PRO A 80 -20.25 9.83 1.62
CA PRO A 80 -20.35 8.38 1.65
C PRO A 80 -19.09 7.75 1.04
N THR A 81 -18.48 6.81 1.76
CA THR A 81 -17.18 6.25 1.41
C THR A 81 -17.27 4.73 1.30
N ILE A 82 -16.85 4.18 0.17
CA ILE A 82 -16.70 2.75 -0.04
C ILE A 82 -15.21 2.42 0.05
N ILE A 83 -14.86 1.49 0.91
CA ILE A 83 -13.49 1.03 1.13
C ILE A 83 -13.39 -0.39 0.58
N VAL A 84 -12.71 -0.53 -0.54
CA VAL A 84 -12.47 -1.78 -1.26
C VAL A 84 -11.27 -2.47 -0.63
N LEU A 85 -11.44 -3.75 -0.30
CA LEU A 85 -10.46 -4.60 0.37
C LEU A 85 -10.36 -5.94 -0.36
N ASP A 86 -9.19 -6.58 -0.31
CA ASP A 86 -9.07 -7.98 -0.68
C ASP A 86 -9.61 -8.90 0.45
N ASN A 87 -9.52 -10.22 0.26
CA ASN A 87 -9.97 -11.20 1.25
C ASN A 87 -8.88 -11.63 2.25
N ALA A 88 -7.84 -10.84 2.47
CA ALA A 88 -6.81 -11.18 3.45
C ALA A 88 -7.43 -11.34 4.85
N ALA A 89 -6.98 -12.36 5.59
CA ALA A 89 -7.51 -12.66 6.92
C ALA A 89 -7.40 -11.48 7.91
N ILE A 90 -6.41 -10.60 7.73
CA ILE A 90 -6.23 -9.38 8.52
C ILE A 90 -7.31 -8.31 8.27
N HIS A 91 -8.03 -8.35 7.15
CA HIS A 91 -9.15 -7.44 6.88
C HIS A 91 -10.46 -7.97 7.47
N HIS A 92 -10.56 -9.29 7.64
CA HIS A 92 -11.70 -9.96 8.27
C HIS A 92 -11.70 -9.90 9.79
N SER A 93 -10.61 -9.45 10.43
CA SER A 93 -10.55 -9.30 11.88
C SER A 93 -11.31 -8.08 12.41
N ILE A 94 -11.81 -7.21 11.53
CA ILE A 94 -12.59 -6.03 11.91
C ILE A 94 -13.97 -6.51 12.35
N SER A 95 -14.34 -6.18 13.59
CA SER A 95 -15.61 -6.64 14.16
C SER A 95 -16.82 -6.03 13.46
N GLU A 96 -17.95 -6.74 13.50
CA GLU A 96 -19.21 -6.24 12.95
C GLU A 96 -19.65 -4.95 13.63
N GLU A 97 -19.43 -4.81 14.95
CA GLU A 97 -19.75 -3.60 15.69
C GLU A 97 -18.96 -2.38 15.20
N THR A 98 -17.67 -2.56 14.90
CA THR A 98 -16.84 -1.48 14.31
C THR A 98 -17.34 -1.11 12.91
N ARG A 99 -17.66 -2.09 12.07
CA ARG A 99 -18.20 -1.85 10.72
C ARG A 99 -19.54 -1.10 10.76
N ASP A 100 -20.40 -1.50 11.68
CA ASP A 100 -21.69 -0.86 11.95
C ASP A 100 -21.55 0.58 12.43
N ARG A 101 -20.58 0.83 13.32
CA ARG A 101 -20.23 2.17 13.81
C ARG A 101 -19.82 3.05 12.63
N TRP A 102 -18.88 2.59 11.81
CA TRP A 102 -18.40 3.31 10.63
C TRP A 102 -19.53 3.60 9.62
N PHE A 103 -20.45 2.66 9.43
CA PHE A 103 -21.59 2.87 8.55
C PHE A 103 -22.56 3.93 9.09
N ARG A 104 -22.94 3.83 10.37
CA ARG A 104 -23.92 4.73 10.99
C ARG A 104 -23.41 6.14 11.21
N GLU A 105 -22.17 6.27 11.71
CA GLU A 105 -21.60 7.56 12.11
C GLU A 105 -20.94 8.29 10.93
N HIS A 106 -20.35 7.55 9.99
CA HIS A 106 -19.51 8.12 8.94
C HIS A 106 -19.93 7.77 7.51
N LYS A 107 -21.01 6.99 7.32
CA LYS A 107 -21.45 6.52 5.99
C LYS A 107 -20.33 5.78 5.24
N ALA A 108 -19.48 5.07 5.98
CA ALA A 108 -18.38 4.30 5.45
C ALA A 108 -18.76 2.80 5.39
N LEU A 109 -18.51 2.18 4.24
CA LEU A 109 -18.84 0.77 3.99
C LEU A 109 -17.59 0.04 3.51
N LEU A 110 -17.33 -1.13 4.09
CA LEU A 110 -16.31 -2.05 3.59
C LEU A 110 -16.90 -2.91 2.46
N PHE A 111 -16.19 -2.99 1.35
CA PHE A 111 -16.52 -3.81 0.19
C PHE A 111 -15.37 -4.79 -0.08
N PHE A 112 -15.64 -6.09 0.08
CA PHE A 112 -14.65 -7.13 -0.18
C PHE A 112 -14.71 -7.57 -1.64
N LEU A 113 -13.57 -7.55 -2.32
CA LEU A 113 -13.44 -8.07 -3.68
C LEU A 113 -13.70 -9.58 -3.72
N PRO A 114 -14.02 -10.16 -4.89
CA PRO A 114 -14.01 -11.60 -5.05
C PRO A 114 -12.62 -12.20 -4.73
N PRO A 115 -12.55 -13.46 -4.24
CA PRO A 115 -11.28 -14.12 -3.99
C PRO A 115 -10.41 -14.19 -5.25
N TYR A 116 -9.10 -13.98 -5.07
CA TYR A 116 -8.09 -14.04 -6.15
C TYR A 116 -8.34 -13.07 -7.31
N SER A 117 -8.84 -11.86 -7.03
CA SER A 117 -9.03 -10.80 -8.03
C SER A 117 -8.14 -9.56 -7.78
N PRO A 118 -6.81 -9.72 -7.69
CA PRO A 118 -5.87 -8.62 -7.47
C PRO A 118 -5.97 -7.51 -8.53
N GLU A 119 -6.30 -7.88 -9.78
CA GLU A 119 -6.48 -6.96 -10.90
C GLU A 119 -7.60 -5.94 -10.71
N LEU A 120 -8.54 -6.22 -9.81
CA LEU A 120 -9.62 -5.30 -9.45
C LEU A 120 -9.20 -4.30 -8.38
N ASN A 121 -8.06 -4.54 -7.71
CA ASN A 121 -7.55 -3.67 -6.67
C ASN A 121 -6.57 -2.64 -7.25
N MET A 122 -7.06 -1.43 -7.52
CA MET A 122 -6.27 -0.39 -8.23
C MET A 122 -4.98 0.01 -7.50
N ILE A 123 -4.95 -0.10 -6.16
CA ILE A 123 -3.75 0.21 -5.38
C ILE A 123 -2.61 -0.79 -5.65
N GLU A 124 -2.89 -2.02 -6.09
CA GLU A 124 -1.82 -2.95 -6.48
C GLU A 124 -1.01 -2.44 -7.66
N ILE A 125 -1.67 -1.75 -8.60
CA ILE A 125 -1.01 -1.08 -9.73
C ILE A 125 -0.09 0.03 -9.18
N VAL A 126 -0.59 0.82 -8.22
CA VAL A 126 0.20 1.85 -7.54
C VAL A 126 1.45 1.24 -6.89
N TRP A 127 1.30 0.15 -6.13
CA TRP A 127 2.43 -0.55 -5.51
C TRP A 127 3.44 -1.11 -6.50
N LYS A 128 2.96 -1.65 -7.63
CA LYS A 128 3.84 -2.11 -8.70
C LYS A 128 4.69 -0.95 -9.24
N HIS A 129 4.10 0.22 -9.46
CA HIS A 129 4.84 1.40 -9.91
C HIS A 129 5.87 1.87 -8.89
N PHE A 130 5.51 1.92 -7.61
CA PHE A 130 6.47 2.23 -6.55
C PHE A 130 7.67 1.28 -6.57
N LYS A 131 7.43 -0.03 -6.63
CA LYS A 131 8.50 -1.04 -6.51
C LYS A 131 9.40 -1.13 -7.73
N TYR A 132 8.84 -0.99 -8.94
CA TYR A 132 9.57 -1.29 -10.18
C TYR A 132 9.95 -0.06 -11.01
N HIS A 133 9.24 1.05 -10.86
CA HIS A 133 9.40 2.21 -11.74
C HIS A 133 9.90 3.46 -11.01
N TRP A 134 9.39 3.74 -9.82
CA TRP A 134 9.73 4.99 -9.10
C TRP A 134 10.81 4.82 -8.05
N ARG A 135 10.89 3.64 -7.41
CA ARG A 135 11.99 3.32 -6.51
C ARG A 135 13.29 3.27 -7.31
N ARG A 136 14.28 4.05 -6.88
CA ARG A 136 15.64 3.99 -7.41
C ARG A 136 16.22 2.58 -7.20
N PHE A 137 16.96 2.09 -8.19
CA PHE A 137 17.64 0.79 -8.12
C PHE A 137 18.93 0.91 -7.28
N VAL A 138 18.76 1.20 -6.00
CA VAL A 138 19.83 1.33 -5.00
C VAL A 138 19.48 0.51 -3.77
N ASN A 139 20.50 0.01 -3.09
CA ASN A 139 20.33 -0.64 -1.79
C ASN A 139 20.19 0.43 -0.71
N TRP A 140 19.15 0.29 0.11
CA TRP A 140 19.01 1.06 1.34
C TRP A 140 19.65 0.30 2.50
N THR A 141 19.93 1.00 3.59
CA THR A 141 20.40 0.39 4.85
C THR A 141 19.27 0.38 5.87
N ARG A 142 19.52 -0.24 7.04
CA ARG A 142 18.58 -0.18 8.17
C ARG A 142 18.33 1.27 8.63
N ASP A 143 19.32 2.13 8.49
CA ASP A 143 19.26 3.51 8.96
C ASP A 143 18.63 4.46 7.92
N THR A 144 18.72 4.13 6.63
CA THR A 144 18.18 4.98 5.55
C THR A 144 16.81 4.56 5.05
N ILE A 145 16.39 3.30 5.26
CA ILE A 145 15.14 2.76 4.69
C ILE A 145 13.91 3.61 5.04
N ASP A 146 13.82 4.13 6.27
CA ASP A 146 12.66 4.91 6.69
C ASP A 146 12.60 6.27 5.98
N ALA A 147 13.74 6.96 5.86
CA ALA A 147 13.83 8.25 5.17
C ALA A 147 13.61 8.11 3.66
N GLU A 148 14.22 7.11 3.04
CA GLU A 148 14.09 6.83 1.61
C GLU A 148 12.67 6.39 1.23
N LEU A 149 12.04 5.57 2.08
CA LEU A 149 10.65 5.16 1.88
C LEU A 149 9.70 6.34 2.04
N ALA A 150 9.91 7.20 3.04
CA ALA A 150 9.12 8.41 3.23
C ALA A 150 9.26 9.36 2.03
N GLU A 151 10.48 9.59 1.53
CA GLU A 151 10.70 10.40 0.33
C GLU A 151 9.97 9.81 -0.87
N LEU A 152 10.13 8.50 -1.11
CA LEU A 152 9.48 7.79 -2.21
C LEU A 152 7.96 7.96 -2.16
N LEU A 153 7.33 7.68 -1.02
CA LEU A 153 5.88 7.72 -0.85
C LEU A 153 5.34 9.16 -0.92
N SER A 154 6.06 10.15 -0.37
CA SER A 154 5.70 11.57 -0.46
C SER A 154 5.73 12.13 -1.89
N GLY A 155 6.43 11.46 -2.80
CA GLY A 155 6.49 11.84 -4.22
C GLY A 155 5.20 11.55 -4.99
N TYR A 156 4.27 10.78 -4.45
CA TYR A 156 3.00 10.49 -5.11
C TYR A 156 2.08 11.72 -5.15
N GLY A 157 1.47 11.99 -6.30
CA GLY A 157 0.67 13.19 -6.58
C GLY A 157 1.49 14.42 -6.96
N SER A 158 2.83 14.39 -6.81
CA SER A 158 3.71 15.51 -7.18
C SER A 158 4.77 15.12 -8.21
N LYS A 159 5.66 14.18 -7.86
CA LYS A 159 6.69 13.62 -8.75
C LYS A 159 6.14 12.48 -9.60
N PHE A 160 5.20 11.72 -9.04
CA PHE A 160 4.68 10.48 -9.61
C PHE A 160 3.16 10.48 -9.57
N GLN A 161 2.52 10.04 -10.65
CA GLN A 161 1.09 9.79 -10.69
C GLN A 161 0.81 8.70 -11.72
N ILE A 162 -0.30 7.98 -11.53
CA ILE A 162 -0.81 7.04 -12.53
C ILE A 162 -2.06 7.65 -13.12
N ASN A 163 -2.19 7.55 -14.44
CA ASN A 163 -3.44 7.86 -15.11
C ASN A 163 -4.15 6.53 -15.38
N PHE A 164 -5.35 6.39 -14.83
CA PHE A 164 -6.21 5.21 -15.02
C PHE A 164 -7.25 5.41 -16.14
N SER A 165 -7.13 6.51 -16.91
CA SER A 165 -8.00 6.88 -18.04
C SER A 165 -7.55 6.29 -19.36
#